data_AF-A0A835LNI7-F1
#
_entry.id   AF-A0A835LNI7-F1
#
_cell.length_a   1.000
_cell.length_b   1.000
_cell.length_c   1.000
_cell.angle_alpha   90.00
_cell.angle_beta   90.00
_cell.angle_gamma   90.00
#
_symmetry.space_group_name_H-M   'P 1'
#
loop_
_entity.id
_entity.type
_entity.pdbx_description
1 polymer ?
#
loop_
_entity_poly.entity_id
_entity_poly.type
_entity_poly.pdbx_seq_one_letter_code
_entity_poly.pdbx_strand_id
1 'polypeptide(L)'
;MHPSYFLGLSGQPLSGPDIGGFAGNATPKLFGRWMGVGAMFPFCRGHSESGTADHEPWCFGEEGKFSVTICLLSTFSFKLIVQVCNAFDMFAAMCEPMCEEVCRLALLRRYRLIPHIYTLFYMAHKKGTPVAAPTFFADSKDPSLRRVENSFLLGPVLIHASIVPVRGSDQVQHVLPRGIWLRFDFDDPHPDLPTLYMQGGSIIPVGPPMQHLGEANPANDLSLIIALGEDGNFSSHEPCNVLSPMARWGIVFRGILVIVFRFSDYCVDKWSVSLSYPGKAEGVFFEDDGDGDEFNQGEYLLTHYFAELQSSVVTVKVSKTEGSWRRPVRRLHVQILLGEGAMVDAWGTDGEVIQIMMPSEPEVSTLISTSEKQYKTRMESAKPIPEVDEVSEQKIGELSKTPIELKSGDWLLKLVPWIGGRIISMTHLPSGTQWLHSRVEVDGYEEYGGVEYRSSGCTEEYAVIERNLEQDEGNESLKLEGDIGGGLVLQRQIAIPKDDPNVFRIDSGILAKNVGAGSGGYSRLVCLRVHPMFTLLHPTEVFVTFVSVNGSNHEVWPESGEQLFEGDLRPNGEWMLVDKCSGLGLVNRFNVNEVYKCLIHWGTGTVNLELWSEQRPVSKESPLRISHAYEVRAI
;
A
#
# COMPACT_ATOMS: atom_id res chain seq x y z
N MET A 1 -8.57 6.63 0.63
CA MET A 1 -8.00 7.50 1.68
C MET A 1 -7.29 6.61 2.68
N HIS A 2 -6.04 6.89 3.06
CA HIS A 2 -5.33 6.03 4.01
C HIS A 2 -5.93 6.18 5.44
N PRO A 3 -6.24 5.08 6.18
CA PRO A 3 -6.91 5.14 7.49
C PRO A 3 -6.18 5.96 8.56
N SER A 4 -4.84 6.05 8.48
CA SER A 4 -4.01 6.75 9.48
C SER A 4 -4.38 8.22 9.68
N TYR A 5 -4.90 8.91 8.66
CA TYR A 5 -5.33 10.31 8.82
C TYR A 5 -6.55 10.43 9.74
N PHE A 6 -7.46 9.46 9.70
CA PHE A 6 -8.67 9.46 10.53
C PHE A 6 -8.37 9.13 11.99
N LEU A 7 -7.35 8.32 12.26
CA LEU A 7 -6.88 8.05 13.62
C LEU A 7 -6.32 9.32 14.27
N GLY A 8 -5.59 10.14 13.51
CA GLY A 8 -5.17 11.47 13.98
C GLY A 8 -6.36 12.36 14.36
N LEU A 9 -7.43 12.35 13.55
CA LEU A 9 -8.66 13.08 13.84
C LEU A 9 -9.45 12.54 15.04
N SER A 10 -9.30 11.25 15.38
CA SER A 10 -9.92 10.65 16.57
C SER A 10 -9.11 10.88 17.85
N GLY A 11 -8.07 11.71 17.81
CA GLY A 11 -7.21 11.99 18.96
C GLY A 11 -6.09 10.95 19.17
N GLN A 12 -5.79 10.13 18.17
CA GLN A 12 -4.66 9.19 18.20
C GLN A 12 -3.53 9.68 17.26
N PRO A 13 -2.62 10.55 17.73
CA PRO A 13 -1.63 11.21 16.89
C PRO A 13 -0.46 10.31 16.47
N LEU A 14 -0.17 9.25 17.23
CA LEU A 14 0.87 8.26 16.91
C LEU A 14 0.23 7.08 16.17
N SER A 15 0.22 7.16 14.84
CA SER A 15 -0.30 6.11 13.97
C SER A 15 0.48 6.00 12.65
N GLY A 16 0.39 4.84 12.01
CA GLY A 16 1.09 4.52 10.78
C GLY A 16 0.76 3.08 10.33
N PRO A 17 0.88 2.79 9.01
CA PRO A 17 0.65 1.44 8.49
C PRO A 17 1.84 0.51 8.69
N ASP A 18 1.61 -0.79 8.44
CA ASP A 18 2.67 -1.74 8.14
C ASP A 18 3.25 -1.44 6.76
N ILE A 19 4.50 -0.98 6.72
CA ILE A 19 5.16 -0.56 5.48
C ILE A 19 5.50 -1.78 4.63
N GLY A 20 5.03 -1.79 3.38
CA GLY A 20 5.11 -2.94 2.48
C GLY A 20 3.82 -3.76 2.41
N GLY A 21 2.91 -3.57 3.38
CA GLY A 21 1.69 -4.37 3.53
C GLY A 21 1.92 -5.59 4.44
N PHE A 22 0.88 -5.96 5.19
CA PHE A 22 0.95 -7.04 6.16
C PHE A 22 0.94 -8.44 5.50
N ALA A 23 0.05 -8.63 4.51
CA ALA A 23 -0.19 -9.92 3.89
C ALA A 23 0.50 -10.02 2.52
N GLY A 24 1.11 -11.19 2.26
CA GLY A 24 1.84 -11.47 1.02
C GLY A 24 3.17 -10.71 0.88
N ASN A 25 3.79 -10.84 -0.30
CA ASN A 25 5.09 -10.25 -0.59
C ASN A 25 4.95 -8.91 -1.31
N ALA A 26 5.59 -7.86 -0.76
CA ALA A 26 5.74 -6.61 -1.48
C ALA A 26 6.64 -6.80 -2.71
N THR A 27 6.35 -6.11 -3.81
CA THR A 27 7.33 -5.96 -4.89
C THR A 27 8.36 -4.89 -4.52
N PRO A 28 9.58 -4.89 -5.09
CA PRO A 28 10.55 -3.83 -4.83
C PRO A 28 9.98 -2.43 -5.09
N LYS A 29 9.17 -2.28 -6.14
CA LYS A 29 8.49 -1.02 -6.49
C LYS A 29 7.48 -0.59 -5.44
N LEU A 30 6.64 -1.53 -4.98
CA LEU A 30 5.65 -1.28 -3.94
C LEU A 30 6.35 -0.91 -2.63
N PHE A 31 7.32 -1.71 -2.20
CA PHE A 31 8.04 -1.51 -0.95
C PHE A 31 8.78 -0.17 -0.92
N GLY A 32 9.55 0.16 -1.98
CA GLY A 32 10.28 1.43 -2.05
C GLY A 32 9.38 2.66 -1.99
N ARG A 33 8.26 2.65 -2.73
CA ARG A 33 7.27 3.74 -2.67
C ARG A 33 6.57 3.82 -1.32
N TRP A 34 6.26 2.66 -0.73
CA TRP A 34 5.65 2.59 0.60
C TRP A 34 6.61 3.12 1.66
N MET A 35 7.91 2.82 1.56
CA MET A 35 8.94 3.40 2.43
C MET A 35 9.01 4.92 2.27
N GLY A 36 8.92 5.44 1.04
CA GLY A 36 8.89 6.88 0.75
C GLY A 36 7.82 7.63 1.54
N VAL A 37 6.56 7.19 1.48
CA VAL A 37 5.45 7.82 2.23
C VAL A 37 5.38 7.36 3.69
N GLY A 38 5.67 6.09 3.94
CA GLY A 38 5.70 5.41 5.23
C GLY A 38 6.62 6.09 6.23
N ALA A 39 7.81 6.47 5.77
CA ALA A 39 8.80 7.19 6.56
C ALA A 39 8.31 8.58 7.02
N MET A 40 7.30 9.16 6.36
CA MET A 40 6.74 10.47 6.72
C MET A 40 5.55 10.39 7.69
N PHE A 41 5.05 9.19 8.02
CA PHE A 41 4.01 9.02 9.04
C PHE A 41 4.57 9.14 10.48
N PRO A 42 3.73 9.51 11.47
CA PRO A 42 4.17 9.62 12.87
C PRO A 42 4.78 8.31 13.39
N PHE A 43 4.10 7.19 13.17
CA PHE A 43 4.63 5.85 13.42
C PHE A 43 5.12 5.23 12.10
N CYS A 44 6.38 4.79 12.08
CA CYS A 44 7.03 4.24 10.90
C CYS A 44 7.60 2.87 11.24
N ARG A 45 7.06 1.80 10.63
CA ARG A 45 7.46 0.41 10.90
C ARG A 45 7.31 -0.45 9.64
N GLY A 46 8.35 -1.23 9.32
CA GLY A 46 8.24 -2.38 8.41
C GLY A 46 7.74 -3.60 9.19
N HIS A 47 6.70 -4.26 8.72
CA HIS A 47 6.14 -5.46 9.35
C HIS A 47 5.31 -6.26 8.36
N SER A 48 5.41 -7.58 8.46
CA SER A 48 4.69 -8.54 7.63
C SER A 48 4.32 -9.79 8.41
N GLU A 49 3.40 -10.57 7.85
CA GLU A 49 2.98 -11.86 8.40
C GLU A 49 4.09 -12.92 8.31
N SER A 50 3.97 -13.95 9.13
CA SER A 50 4.93 -15.06 9.10
C SER A 50 4.86 -15.80 7.76
N GLY A 51 6.01 -16.12 7.18
CA GLY A 51 6.11 -16.87 5.93
C GLY A 51 6.21 -16.01 4.67
N THR A 52 6.12 -14.68 4.77
CA THR A 52 6.49 -13.77 3.67
C THR A 52 8.00 -13.66 3.53
N ALA A 53 8.45 -13.14 2.40
CA ALA A 53 9.81 -12.65 2.23
C ALA A 53 10.12 -11.55 3.25
N ASP A 54 11.39 -11.48 3.59
CA ASP A 54 11.98 -10.46 4.46
C ASP A 54 11.74 -9.06 3.88
N HIS A 55 11.32 -8.11 4.72
CA HIS A 55 10.95 -6.74 4.35
C HIS A 55 12.01 -5.70 4.75
N GLU A 56 13.26 -6.13 4.89
CA GLU A 56 14.39 -5.23 4.99
C GLU A 56 14.78 -4.69 3.61
N PRO A 57 15.19 -3.41 3.48
CA PRO A 57 15.47 -2.80 2.18
C PRO A 57 16.44 -3.58 1.29
N TRP A 58 17.46 -4.22 1.86
CA TRP A 58 18.46 -5.02 1.14
C TRP A 58 17.91 -6.34 0.61
N CYS A 59 16.82 -6.87 1.18
CA CYS A 59 16.18 -8.12 0.73
C CYS A 59 15.51 -7.99 -0.65
N PHE A 60 15.26 -6.76 -1.11
CA PHE A 60 14.69 -6.46 -2.43
C PHE A 60 15.75 -6.31 -3.54
N GLY A 61 17.04 -6.53 -3.23
CA GLY A 61 18.14 -6.60 -4.19
C GLY A 61 18.41 -7.99 -4.74
N GLU A 62 19.01 -8.07 -5.93
CA GLU A 62 19.51 -9.34 -6.49
C GLU A 62 20.77 -9.87 -5.75
N GLU A 63 20.80 -9.86 -4.42
CA GLU A 63 21.80 -10.64 -3.67
C GLU A 63 21.45 -12.14 -3.60
N GLY A 64 20.22 -12.51 -3.96
CA GLY A 64 19.74 -13.91 -3.94
C GLY A 64 20.28 -14.86 -5.01
N LYS A 65 21.17 -14.43 -5.92
CA LYS A 65 21.78 -15.30 -6.97
C LYS A 65 23.29 -15.47 -6.87
N PHE A 66 23.98 -14.80 -5.94
CA PHE A 66 25.45 -14.84 -5.86
C PHE A 66 26.04 -15.74 -4.76
N SER A 67 25.32 -16.79 -4.32
CA SER A 67 25.90 -17.80 -3.41
C SER A 67 26.23 -19.16 -4.06
N VAL A 68 26.12 -19.33 -5.39
CA VAL A 68 26.47 -20.60 -6.05
C VAL A 68 27.18 -20.41 -7.39
N THR A 69 28.27 -19.63 -7.46
CA THR A 69 29.28 -19.78 -8.54
C THR A 69 30.67 -19.27 -8.12
N ILE A 70 31.21 -19.76 -7.00
CA ILE A 70 32.67 -19.82 -6.82
C ILE A 70 33.00 -21.23 -6.32
N CYS A 71 32.93 -22.21 -7.22
CA CYS A 71 33.56 -23.51 -6.98
C CYS A 71 33.97 -24.28 -8.26
N LEU A 72 33.87 -23.70 -9.46
CA LEU A 72 34.13 -24.44 -10.71
C LEU A 72 34.95 -23.68 -11.76
N LEU A 73 35.89 -22.82 -11.37
CA LEU A 73 36.85 -22.24 -12.33
C LEU A 73 38.29 -22.29 -11.78
N SER A 74 38.82 -23.50 -11.63
CA SER A 74 40.25 -23.73 -11.36
C SER A 74 41.05 -24.15 -12.60
N THR A 75 40.54 -23.97 -13.82
CA THR A 75 41.17 -24.53 -15.04
C THR A 75 41.18 -23.64 -16.30
N PHE A 76 41.11 -22.30 -16.18
CA PHE A 76 41.33 -21.42 -17.34
C PHE A 76 42.34 -20.29 -17.09
N SER A 77 43.07 -19.95 -18.17
CA SER A 77 44.32 -19.18 -18.19
C SER A 77 44.19 -17.73 -17.69
N PHE A 78 45.18 -17.31 -16.88
CA PHE A 78 45.29 -16.06 -16.12
C PHE A 78 45.12 -14.74 -16.91
N LYS A 79 45.23 -14.76 -18.25
CA LYS A 79 45.16 -13.53 -19.07
C LYS A 79 43.74 -13.11 -19.47
N LEU A 80 42.75 -14.00 -19.46
CA LEU A 80 41.36 -13.64 -19.73
C LEU A 80 40.62 -13.19 -18.46
N ILE A 81 41.11 -13.62 -17.28
CA ILE A 81 40.51 -13.34 -15.97
C ILE A 81 40.56 -11.84 -15.64
N VAL A 82 41.65 -11.13 -15.95
CA VAL A 82 41.78 -9.69 -15.61
C VAL A 82 40.88 -8.79 -16.47
N GLN A 83 40.62 -9.16 -17.73
CA GLN A 83 39.68 -8.40 -18.59
C GLN A 83 38.22 -8.67 -18.26
N VAL A 84 37.88 -9.87 -17.78
CA VAL A 84 36.52 -10.20 -17.31
C VAL A 84 36.26 -9.62 -15.92
N CYS A 85 37.23 -9.62 -15.01
CA CYS A 85 37.09 -9.02 -13.67
C CYS A 85 36.86 -7.50 -13.72
N ASN A 86 37.54 -6.75 -14.59
CA ASN A 86 37.29 -5.31 -14.72
C ASN A 86 35.94 -4.96 -15.35
N ALA A 87 35.33 -5.87 -16.12
CA ALA A 87 33.96 -5.71 -16.62
C ALA A 87 32.91 -6.17 -15.59
N PHE A 88 33.26 -7.15 -14.74
CA PHE A 88 32.42 -7.66 -13.66
C PHE A 88 32.36 -6.72 -12.45
N ASP A 89 33.47 -6.07 -12.07
CA ASP A 89 33.46 -5.06 -11.01
C ASP A 89 32.69 -3.80 -11.43
N MET A 90 32.65 -3.50 -12.73
CA MET A 90 31.85 -2.41 -13.27
C MET A 90 30.35 -2.75 -13.35
N PHE A 91 29.99 -4.04 -13.48
CA PHE A 91 28.60 -4.51 -13.44
C PHE A 91 28.10 -4.73 -12.01
N ALA A 92 28.95 -5.21 -11.10
CA ALA A 92 28.65 -5.37 -9.68
C ALA A 92 28.50 -4.02 -8.96
N ALA A 93 29.19 -2.97 -9.43
CA ALA A 93 28.99 -1.60 -8.95
C ALA A 93 27.77 -0.88 -9.59
N MET A 94 27.07 -1.48 -10.55
CA MET A 94 25.94 -0.85 -11.27
C MET A 94 24.56 -1.11 -10.64
N CYS A 95 24.48 -2.01 -9.67
CA CYS A 95 23.25 -2.45 -9.01
C CYS A 95 23.37 -2.40 -7.48
N GLU A 96 23.57 -1.21 -6.89
CA GLU A 96 22.88 -0.95 -5.61
C GLU A 96 21.39 -1.25 -5.86
N PRO A 97 20.70 -2.07 -5.03
CA PRO A 97 19.30 -2.37 -5.26
C PRO A 97 18.52 -1.06 -5.28
N MET A 98 17.91 -0.71 -6.41
CA MET A 98 17.24 0.59 -6.58
C MET A 98 16.16 0.83 -5.51
N CYS A 99 15.58 -0.25 -4.97
CA CYS A 99 14.68 -0.22 -3.82
C CYS A 99 15.39 0.21 -2.53
N GLU A 100 16.55 -0.38 -2.23
CA GLU A 100 17.37 -0.04 -1.07
C GLU A 100 17.74 1.45 -1.08
N GLU A 101 18.16 1.98 -2.23
CA GLU A 101 18.49 3.40 -2.37
C GLU A 101 17.29 4.30 -2.05
N VAL A 102 16.11 4.00 -2.61
CA VAL A 102 14.88 4.75 -2.30
C VAL A 102 14.53 4.68 -0.82
N CYS A 103 14.65 3.49 -0.22
CA CYS A 103 14.40 3.29 1.22
C CYS A 103 15.40 4.09 2.07
N ARG A 104 16.68 4.08 1.69
CA ARG A 104 17.75 4.84 2.36
C ARG A 104 17.48 6.33 2.30
N LEU A 105 17.14 6.88 1.13
CA LEU A 105 16.76 8.28 0.98
C LEU A 105 15.51 8.62 1.82
N ALA A 106 14.47 7.79 1.80
CA ALA A 106 13.27 7.98 2.61
C ALA A 106 13.56 8.05 4.12
N LEU A 107 14.39 7.13 4.61
CA LEU A 107 14.81 7.09 6.01
C LEU A 107 15.69 8.30 6.37
N LEU A 108 16.62 8.70 5.50
CA LEU A 108 17.42 9.91 5.70
C LEU A 108 16.56 11.16 5.80
N ARG A 109 15.51 11.30 4.98
CA ARG A 109 14.52 12.38 5.11
C ARG A 109 13.85 12.36 6.47
N ARG A 110 13.41 11.18 6.93
CA ARG A 110 12.79 11.04 8.25
C ARG A 110 13.74 11.50 9.35
N TYR A 111 14.97 11.02 9.38
CA TYR A 111 15.95 11.38 10.41
C TYR A 111 16.30 12.87 10.40
N ARG A 112 16.39 13.50 9.22
CA ARG A 112 16.52 14.96 9.12
C ARG A 112 15.31 15.70 9.69
N LEU A 113 14.10 15.16 9.50
CA LEU A 113 12.84 15.75 9.98
C LEU A 113 12.49 15.39 11.43
N ILE A 114 13.28 14.58 12.13
CA ILE A 114 13.00 14.19 13.53
C ILE A 114 12.80 15.40 14.45
N PRO A 115 13.63 16.45 14.43
CA PRO A 115 13.40 17.62 15.29
C PRO A 115 12.01 18.26 15.09
N HIS A 116 11.54 18.30 13.85
CA HIS A 116 10.20 18.76 13.50
C HIS A 116 9.11 17.78 13.97
N ILE A 117 9.24 16.49 13.64
CA ILE A 117 8.27 15.45 14.04
C ILE A 117 8.14 15.38 15.57
N TYR A 118 9.26 15.47 16.28
CA TYR A 118 9.30 15.46 17.74
C TYR A 118 8.62 16.69 18.35
N THR A 119 8.82 17.85 17.75
CA THR A 119 8.07 19.06 18.09
C THR A 119 6.57 18.88 17.89
N LEU A 120 6.15 18.23 16.80
CA LEU A 120 4.73 17.94 16.57
C LEU A 120 4.14 16.97 17.60
N PHE A 121 4.91 15.99 18.09
CA PHE A 121 4.47 15.13 19.19
C PHE A 121 4.21 15.92 20.47
N TYR A 122 5.10 16.83 20.83
CA TYR A 122 4.89 17.73 21.96
C TYR A 122 3.61 18.58 21.78
N MET A 123 3.42 19.14 20.58
CA MET A 123 2.22 19.92 20.26
C MET A 123 0.95 19.09 20.32
N ALA A 124 1.00 17.84 19.85
CA ALA A 124 -0.11 16.89 19.96
C ALA A 124 -0.43 16.58 21.44
N HIS A 125 0.59 16.35 22.27
CA HIS A 125 0.43 16.15 23.71
C HIS A 125 -0.19 17.37 24.41
N LYS A 126 0.25 18.59 24.10
CA LYS A 126 -0.24 19.82 24.77
C LYS A 126 -1.56 20.34 24.24
N LYS A 127 -1.83 20.22 22.93
CA LYS A 127 -2.96 20.87 22.25
C LYS A 127 -3.96 19.88 21.63
N GLY A 128 -3.64 18.59 21.58
CA GLY A 128 -4.47 17.59 20.88
C GLY A 128 -4.44 17.71 19.36
N THR A 129 -3.52 18.51 18.80
CA THR A 129 -3.39 18.67 17.35
C THR A 129 -2.83 17.39 16.70
N PRO A 130 -3.35 16.93 15.56
CA PRO A 130 -2.79 15.76 14.88
C PRO A 130 -1.36 16.05 14.37
N VAL A 131 -0.49 15.03 14.43
CA VAL A 131 0.88 15.12 13.88
C VAL A 131 0.84 15.03 12.36
N ALA A 132 0.15 14.01 11.83
CA ALA A 132 -0.20 13.92 10.42
C ALA A 132 -1.68 14.30 10.25
N ALA A 133 -1.96 15.39 9.54
CA ALA A 133 -3.31 15.92 9.35
C ALA A 133 -3.74 15.83 7.88
N PRO A 134 -5.04 15.63 7.58
CA PRO A 134 -5.53 15.70 6.20
C PRO A 134 -5.29 17.07 5.56
N THR A 135 -5.08 17.11 4.24
CA THR A 135 -4.79 18.35 3.49
C THR A 135 -5.81 19.47 3.67
N PHE A 136 -7.09 19.14 3.89
CA PHE A 136 -8.12 20.17 4.13
C PHE A 136 -7.93 20.96 5.44
N PHE A 137 -7.04 20.55 6.35
CA PHE A 137 -6.67 21.35 7.53
C PHE A 137 -5.93 22.64 7.15
N ALA A 138 -5.23 22.65 6.01
CA ALA A 138 -4.59 23.85 5.50
C ALA A 138 -5.61 24.88 4.97
N ASP A 139 -6.77 24.43 4.50
CA ASP A 139 -7.84 25.30 4.02
C ASP A 139 -9.22 24.63 4.19
N SER A 140 -9.78 24.81 5.39
CA SER A 140 -11.07 24.21 5.75
C SER A 140 -12.26 24.75 4.95
N LYS A 141 -12.08 25.90 4.27
CA LYS A 141 -13.10 26.55 3.44
C LYS A 141 -13.17 25.97 2.04
N ASP A 142 -12.16 25.21 1.60
CA ASP A 142 -12.20 24.51 0.32
C ASP A 142 -12.72 23.07 0.49
N PRO A 143 -13.99 22.79 0.09
CA PRO A 143 -14.55 21.45 0.23
C PRO A 143 -13.92 20.43 -0.72
N SER A 144 -13.20 20.85 -1.78
CA SER A 144 -12.54 19.93 -2.71
C SER A 144 -11.39 19.17 -2.04
N LEU A 145 -10.70 19.81 -1.10
CA LEU A 145 -9.57 19.21 -0.36
C LEU A 145 -9.98 18.01 0.49
N ARG A 146 -11.27 17.86 0.83
CA ARG A 146 -11.78 16.69 1.58
C ARG A 146 -11.72 15.39 0.78
N ARG A 147 -11.58 15.47 -0.55
CA ARG A 147 -11.46 14.30 -1.44
C ARG A 147 -10.02 13.96 -1.78
N VAL A 148 -9.06 14.77 -1.34
CA VAL A 148 -7.65 14.57 -1.61
C VAL A 148 -7.13 13.47 -0.70
N GLU A 149 -6.64 12.38 -1.30
CA GLU A 149 -6.23 11.17 -0.58
C GLU A 149 -4.73 10.88 -0.68
N ASN A 150 -4.04 11.58 -1.59
CA ASN A 150 -2.65 11.39 -1.96
C ASN A 150 -1.70 12.43 -1.34
N SER A 151 -2.20 13.26 -0.43
CA SER A 151 -1.37 14.20 0.34
C SER A 151 -1.87 14.35 1.77
N PHE A 152 -0.97 14.78 2.64
CA PHE A 152 -1.25 15.11 4.03
C PHE A 152 -0.25 16.13 4.57
N LEU A 153 -0.60 16.77 5.67
CA LEU A 153 0.22 17.75 6.36
C LEU A 153 0.99 17.08 7.50
N LEU A 154 2.28 17.36 7.58
CA LEU A 154 3.14 17.09 8.71
C LEU A 154 3.53 18.44 9.32
N GLY A 155 2.64 19.00 10.15
CA GLY A 155 2.71 20.41 10.54
C GLY A 155 2.54 21.33 9.32
N PRO A 156 3.45 22.29 9.07
CA PRO A 156 3.40 23.18 7.91
C PRO A 156 3.96 22.54 6.61
N VAL A 157 4.39 21.28 6.65
CA VAL A 157 4.94 20.57 5.49
C VAL A 157 3.83 19.73 4.84
N LEU A 158 3.48 20.03 3.59
CA LEU A 158 2.59 19.20 2.79
C LEU A 158 3.41 18.10 2.09
N ILE A 159 3.11 16.85 2.46
CA ILE A 159 3.66 15.64 1.86
C ILE A 159 2.72 15.21 0.74
N HIS A 160 3.24 15.08 -0.49
CA HIS A 160 2.45 14.62 -1.62
C HIS A 160 3.07 13.35 -2.23
N ALA A 161 2.32 12.26 -2.23
CA ALA A 161 2.75 10.97 -2.76
C ALA A 161 2.10 10.64 -4.11
N SER A 162 2.80 9.88 -4.96
CA SER A 162 2.17 9.29 -6.14
C SER A 162 1.37 8.05 -5.73
N ILE A 163 0.10 8.00 -6.16
CA ILE A 163 -0.78 6.82 -6.00
C ILE A 163 -0.94 6.03 -7.30
N VAL A 164 -0.26 6.46 -8.37
CA VAL A 164 -0.40 5.85 -9.70
C VAL A 164 0.76 4.86 -9.89
N PRO A 165 0.50 3.56 -10.13
CA PRO A 165 1.55 2.52 -10.23
C PRO A 165 2.70 2.90 -11.17
N VAL A 166 2.35 3.42 -12.35
CA VAL A 166 3.30 3.69 -13.44
C VAL A 166 3.97 5.08 -13.35
N ARG A 167 3.39 6.04 -12.60
CA ARG A 167 3.85 7.44 -12.63
C ARG A 167 4.64 7.81 -11.37
N GLY A 168 5.80 8.43 -11.57
CA GLY A 168 6.56 9.08 -10.51
C GLY A 168 5.81 10.29 -9.93
N SER A 169 6.23 10.77 -8.76
CA SER A 169 5.65 11.93 -8.10
C SER A 169 5.65 13.19 -8.97
N ASP A 170 6.65 13.34 -9.83
CA ASP A 170 6.80 14.43 -10.81
C ASP A 170 5.80 14.41 -11.97
N GLN A 171 5.13 13.27 -12.20
CA GLN A 171 4.20 13.07 -13.31
C GLN A 171 2.73 13.15 -12.88
N VAL A 172 2.48 13.49 -11.62
CA VAL A 172 1.13 13.61 -11.05
C VAL A 172 0.81 15.09 -10.82
N GLN A 173 -0.42 15.50 -11.13
CA GLN A 173 -0.87 16.85 -10.82
C GLN A 173 -1.03 17.01 -9.31
N HIS A 174 -0.29 17.96 -8.72
CA HIS A 174 -0.37 18.25 -7.29
C HIS A 174 -1.51 19.22 -7.00
N VAL A 175 -2.46 18.81 -6.15
CA VAL A 175 -3.51 19.69 -5.65
C VAL A 175 -2.97 20.41 -4.41
N LEU A 176 -2.67 21.70 -4.56
CA LEU A 176 -2.18 22.55 -3.47
C LEU A 176 -3.32 23.38 -2.85
N PRO A 177 -3.40 23.51 -1.51
CA PRO A 177 -4.30 24.43 -0.85
C PRO A 177 -4.05 25.89 -1.26
N ARG A 178 -4.99 26.78 -0.98
CA ARG A 178 -4.74 28.22 -1.14
C ARG A 178 -3.59 28.70 -0.25
N GLY A 179 -2.87 29.71 -0.72
CA GLY A 179 -1.72 30.30 -0.03
C GLY A 179 -0.39 29.99 -0.72
N ILE A 180 0.70 30.35 -0.06
CA ILE A 180 2.06 30.13 -0.54
C ILE A 180 2.51 28.72 -0.14
N TRP A 181 2.94 27.93 -1.13
CA TRP A 181 3.49 26.59 -0.96
C TRP A 181 4.78 26.48 -1.77
N LEU A 182 5.92 26.38 -1.10
CA LEU A 182 7.24 26.34 -1.74
C LEU A 182 7.78 24.92 -1.73
N ARG A 183 8.07 24.37 -2.91
CA ARG A 183 8.70 23.04 -3.03
C ARG A 183 10.11 23.06 -2.45
N PHE A 184 10.49 22.00 -1.74
CA PHE A 184 11.85 21.78 -1.27
C PHE A 184 12.20 20.30 -1.22
N ASP A 185 13.50 19.99 -1.13
CA ASP A 185 14.05 18.64 -0.94
C ASP A 185 15.38 18.73 -0.16
N PHE A 186 15.97 17.59 0.19
CA PHE A 186 17.26 17.54 0.91
C PHE A 186 18.39 17.12 -0.03
N ASP A 187 18.41 17.72 -1.23
CA ASP A 187 19.26 17.33 -2.35
C ASP A 187 19.04 15.90 -2.85
N ASP A 188 17.83 15.37 -2.62
CA ASP A 188 17.47 13.97 -2.85
C ASP A 188 16.16 13.78 -3.66
N PRO A 189 15.89 14.57 -4.72
CA PRO A 189 14.68 14.39 -5.50
C PRO A 189 14.69 13.02 -6.19
N HIS A 190 13.58 12.29 -6.07
CA HIS A 190 13.44 10.94 -6.64
C HIS A 190 11.98 10.68 -7.04
N PRO A 191 11.71 10.08 -8.21
CA PRO A 191 10.35 9.84 -8.70
C PRO A 191 9.52 8.90 -7.80
N ASP A 192 10.18 8.00 -7.08
CA ASP A 192 9.53 7.08 -6.13
C ASP A 192 9.44 7.61 -4.69
N LEU A 193 9.89 8.85 -4.43
CA LEU A 193 9.74 9.52 -3.14
C LEU A 193 8.63 10.59 -3.18
N PRO A 194 7.99 10.91 -2.04
CA PRO A 194 7.01 11.98 -1.98
C PRO A 194 7.67 13.35 -2.22
N THR A 195 6.91 14.24 -2.84
CA THR A 195 7.28 15.65 -3.01
C THR A 195 6.92 16.42 -1.73
N LEU A 196 7.79 17.32 -1.30
CA LEU A 196 7.59 18.15 -0.10
C LEU A 196 7.31 19.59 -0.50
N TYR A 197 6.29 20.20 0.11
CA TYR A 197 6.00 21.62 0.01
C TYR A 197 5.92 22.23 1.39
N MET A 198 6.56 23.38 1.58
CA MET A 198 6.55 24.15 2.81
C MET A 198 5.53 25.28 2.71
N GLN A 199 4.64 25.39 3.70
CA GLN A 199 3.70 26.51 3.79
C GLN A 199 4.43 27.82 4.08
N GLY A 200 4.14 28.87 3.30
CA GLY A 200 4.66 30.21 3.57
C GLY A 200 4.22 30.71 4.95
N GLY A 201 5.11 31.41 5.64
CA GLY A 201 4.92 31.87 7.01
C GLY A 201 5.46 30.93 8.09
N SER A 202 6.18 29.87 7.70
CA SER A 202 6.56 28.79 8.61
C SER A 202 8.07 28.60 8.72
N ILE A 203 8.52 28.17 9.89
CA ILE A 203 9.89 27.72 10.18
C ILE A 203 9.82 26.28 10.69
N ILE A 204 10.66 25.39 10.14
CA ILE A 204 10.83 24.02 10.68
C ILE A 204 12.28 23.76 11.09
N PRO A 205 12.50 23.10 12.25
CA PRO A 205 13.82 22.60 12.62
C PRO A 205 14.13 21.28 11.92
N VAL A 206 15.34 21.14 11.39
CA VAL A 206 15.85 19.90 10.80
C VAL A 206 17.24 19.59 11.34
N GLY A 207 17.51 18.31 11.54
CA GLY A 207 18.75 17.81 12.14
C GLY A 207 19.72 17.22 11.10
N PRO A 208 20.95 16.89 11.52
CA PRO A 208 21.84 16.10 10.70
C PRO A 208 21.27 14.68 10.50
N PRO A 209 21.69 13.97 9.44
CA PRO A 209 21.36 12.56 9.29
C PRO A 209 21.98 11.76 10.45
N MET A 210 21.20 10.85 11.04
CA MET A 210 21.59 9.98 12.15
C MET A 210 21.13 8.55 11.86
N GLN A 211 21.79 7.55 12.44
CA GLN A 211 21.39 6.14 12.33
C GLN A 211 20.28 5.78 13.33
N HIS A 212 20.33 6.37 14.52
CA HIS A 212 19.32 6.22 15.56
C HIS A 212 19.32 7.45 16.50
N LEU A 213 18.24 7.62 17.27
CA LEU A 213 18.07 8.79 18.14
C LEU A 213 19.12 8.89 19.27
N GLY A 214 19.68 7.77 19.73
CA GLY A 214 20.77 7.80 20.72
C GLY A 214 22.09 8.46 20.25
N GLU A 215 22.25 8.74 18.95
CA GLU A 215 23.39 9.54 18.45
C GLU A 215 23.15 11.05 18.60
N ALA A 216 21.90 11.46 18.86
CA ALA A 216 21.54 12.85 18.99
C ALA A 216 22.27 13.46 20.19
N ASN A 217 22.99 14.55 19.92
CA ASN A 217 23.64 15.35 20.93
C ASN A 217 23.05 16.76 20.85
N PRO A 218 22.61 17.35 21.98
CA PRO A 218 22.12 18.74 21.99
C PRO A 218 23.09 19.77 21.40
N ALA A 219 24.41 19.48 21.42
CA ALA A 219 25.45 20.32 20.83
C ALA A 219 25.63 20.16 19.31
N ASN A 220 24.93 19.23 18.66
CA ASN A 220 24.95 19.08 17.21
C ASN A 220 24.40 20.32 16.52
N ASP A 221 24.85 20.57 15.29
CA ASP A 221 24.34 21.68 14.48
C ASP A 221 22.84 21.52 14.23
N LEU A 222 22.10 22.62 14.36
CA LEU A 222 20.67 22.70 14.05
C LEU A 222 20.49 23.45 12.73
N SER A 223 19.61 22.98 11.85
CA SER A 223 19.20 23.74 10.67
C SER A 223 17.74 24.20 10.78
N LEU A 224 17.45 25.42 10.31
CA LEU A 224 16.10 25.97 10.20
C LEU A 224 15.78 26.20 8.73
N ILE A 225 14.73 25.57 8.22
CA ILE A 225 14.17 25.88 6.89
C ILE A 225 13.02 26.85 7.07
N ILE A 226 13.11 28.00 6.40
CA ILE A 226 12.21 29.14 6.55
C ILE A 226 11.52 29.43 5.22
N ALA A 227 10.20 29.40 5.19
CA ALA A 227 9.41 29.92 4.08
C ALA A 227 8.71 31.21 4.53
N LEU A 228 9.08 32.36 3.96
CA LEU A 228 8.44 33.63 4.29
C LEU A 228 7.01 33.67 3.72
N GLY A 229 6.05 34.15 4.51
CA GLY A 229 4.66 34.34 4.07
C GLY A 229 4.38 35.78 3.63
N GLU A 230 3.14 36.11 3.29
CA GLU A 230 2.71 37.50 3.17
C GLU A 230 2.39 38.08 4.55
N ASP A 231 2.65 39.38 4.74
CA ASP A 231 2.25 40.10 5.96
C ASP A 231 0.73 40.00 6.19
N GLY A 232 0.31 39.24 7.21
CA GLY A 232 -1.00 39.43 7.84
C GLY A 232 -2.07 38.35 7.68
N ASN A 233 -1.73 37.05 7.62
CA ASN A 233 -2.71 36.01 7.96
C ASN A 233 -2.07 34.82 8.67
N PHE A 234 -1.77 34.99 9.96
CA PHE A 234 -1.64 33.87 10.88
C PHE A 234 -3.01 33.22 11.04
N SER A 235 -3.24 32.06 10.42
CA SER A 235 -4.22 31.12 10.96
C SER A 235 -3.58 30.40 12.14
N SER A 236 -3.44 31.11 13.27
CA SER A 236 -3.38 30.45 14.56
C SER A 236 -4.74 29.76 14.74
N HIS A 237 -4.85 28.53 14.24
CA HIS A 237 -5.94 27.66 14.66
C HIS A 237 -5.65 27.26 16.10
N GLU A 238 -6.18 28.07 17.03
CA GLU A 238 -6.66 27.51 18.28
C GLU A 238 -7.53 26.29 17.93
N PRO A 239 -7.32 25.12 18.56
CA PRO A 239 -8.18 23.98 18.32
C PRO A 239 -9.60 24.39 18.71
N CYS A 240 -10.52 24.35 17.74
CA CYS A 240 -11.94 24.52 17.99
C CYS A 240 -12.37 23.57 19.11
N ASN A 241 -12.64 24.12 20.29
CA ASN A 241 -13.42 23.46 21.33
C ASN A 241 -14.82 23.19 20.76
N VAL A 242 -15.07 21.99 20.24
CA VAL A 242 -16.42 21.57 19.85
C VAL A 242 -17.04 20.79 21.00
N LEU A 243 -17.73 21.51 21.89
CA LEU A 243 -18.74 20.92 22.79
C LEU A 243 -20.10 21.62 22.60
N SER A 244 -21.03 20.86 21.97
CA SER A 244 -22.50 20.89 22.09
C SER A 244 -23.31 21.97 21.31
N PRO A 245 -24.66 21.82 21.16
CA PRO A 245 -25.36 20.81 20.36
C PRO A 245 -26.46 21.40 19.42
N MET A 246 -26.94 20.56 18.49
CA MET A 246 -28.22 20.59 17.74
C MET A 246 -29.06 21.89 17.63
N ALA A 247 -29.38 22.32 16.40
CA ALA A 247 -30.78 22.51 15.94
C ALA A 247 -30.88 22.73 14.41
N ARG A 248 -32.00 22.28 13.84
CA ARG A 248 -32.37 22.16 12.41
C ARG A 248 -33.08 23.41 11.84
N TRP A 249 -33.05 23.56 10.50
CA TRP A 249 -34.18 23.57 9.52
C TRP A 249 -34.07 24.64 8.40
N GLY A 250 -34.55 24.29 7.19
CA GLY A 250 -35.04 25.21 6.13
C GLY A 250 -34.55 24.89 4.70
N ILE A 251 -35.11 23.89 4.01
CA ILE A 251 -36.15 23.94 2.95
C ILE A 251 -35.70 24.52 1.58
N VAL A 252 -35.87 23.68 0.55
CA VAL A 252 -35.62 23.86 -0.90
C VAL A 252 -36.87 24.39 -1.61
N PHE A 253 -36.74 25.18 -2.69
CA PHE A 253 -37.75 25.22 -3.76
C PHE A 253 -37.25 25.63 -5.17
N ARG A 254 -37.69 24.83 -6.16
CA ARG A 254 -38.03 25.12 -7.58
C ARG A 254 -36.96 25.43 -8.65
N GLY A 255 -36.64 24.38 -9.44
CA GLY A 255 -37.08 24.31 -10.84
C GLY A 255 -36.18 24.91 -11.94
N ILE A 256 -35.31 24.05 -12.50
CA ILE A 256 -34.78 24.02 -13.88
C ILE A 256 -34.24 25.34 -14.46
N LEU A 257 -32.90 25.39 -14.58
CA LEU A 257 -32.23 26.03 -15.71
C LEU A 257 -31.17 25.05 -16.24
N VAL A 258 -31.44 24.47 -17.42
CA VAL A 258 -30.42 23.79 -18.22
C VAL A 258 -29.65 24.88 -18.96
N ILE A 259 -28.36 25.04 -18.65
CA ILE A 259 -27.43 25.78 -19.50
C ILE A 259 -26.39 24.78 -20.02
N VAL A 260 -26.41 24.58 -21.34
CA VAL A 260 -25.33 23.93 -22.08
C VAL A 260 -24.23 24.97 -22.29
N PHE A 261 -23.05 24.76 -21.73
CA PHE A 261 -21.83 25.45 -22.17
C PHE A 261 -20.89 24.47 -22.85
N ARG A 262 -20.44 24.87 -24.05
CA ARG A 262 -19.39 24.22 -24.84
C ARG A 262 -18.11 24.11 -24.02
N PHE A 263 -17.48 22.94 -24.05
CA PHE A 263 -16.07 22.79 -23.70
C PHE A 263 -15.24 23.50 -24.78
N SER A 264 -14.51 24.52 -24.38
CA SER A 264 -13.32 24.99 -25.11
C SER A 264 -12.18 25.08 -24.10
N ASP A 265 -11.19 24.22 -24.31
CA ASP A 265 -9.79 24.28 -23.88
C ASP A 265 -9.42 25.48 -22.99
N TYR A 266 -9.35 25.25 -21.67
CA TYR A 266 -8.58 26.12 -20.80
C TYR A 266 -7.11 25.67 -20.86
N CYS A 267 -6.34 26.41 -21.66
CA CYS A 267 -4.90 26.50 -21.50
C CYS A 267 -4.57 26.82 -20.03
N VAL A 268 -3.65 26.04 -19.48
CA VAL A 268 -3.05 26.25 -18.16
C VAL A 268 -2.17 27.50 -18.26
N ASP A 269 -2.74 28.66 -17.97
CA ASP A 269 -1.96 29.88 -17.85
C ASP A 269 -1.04 29.77 -16.63
N LYS A 270 0.27 29.80 -16.92
CA LYS A 270 1.37 29.99 -15.97
C LYS A 270 1.00 31.12 -15.00
N TRP A 271 0.79 30.78 -13.74
CA TRP A 271 0.82 31.76 -12.66
C TRP A 271 2.26 32.26 -12.54
N SER A 272 2.52 33.44 -13.09
CA SER A 272 3.68 34.24 -12.75
C SER A 272 3.57 34.59 -11.27
N VAL A 273 4.30 33.90 -10.41
CA VAL A 273 4.48 34.26 -9.01
C VAL A 273 5.15 35.63 -8.98
N SER A 274 4.36 36.65 -8.62
CA SER A 274 4.85 37.96 -8.22
C SER A 274 5.74 37.75 -6.99
N LEU A 275 7.03 38.05 -7.10
CA LEU A 275 8.00 38.09 -5.99
C LEU A 275 7.70 39.29 -5.07
N SER A 276 6.57 39.26 -4.34
CA SER A 276 6.28 40.28 -3.34
C SER A 276 6.95 39.91 -2.02
N TYR A 277 8.06 40.59 -1.73
CA TYR A 277 8.87 40.47 -0.52
C TYR A 277 8.46 41.45 0.59
N PRO A 278 7.32 41.24 1.25
CA PRO A 278 7.24 41.50 2.69
C PRO A 278 6.69 40.27 3.41
N GLY A 279 7.49 39.67 4.30
CA GLY A 279 7.11 38.41 4.90
C GLY A 279 7.69 38.13 6.26
N LYS A 280 6.85 37.50 7.09
CA LYS A 280 7.17 36.96 8.40
C LYS A 280 7.09 35.45 8.35
N ALA A 281 7.82 34.78 9.23
CA ALA A 281 7.66 33.36 9.48
C ALA A 281 7.87 33.05 10.97
N GLU A 282 7.13 32.06 11.46
CA GLU A 282 7.25 31.57 12.82
C GLU A 282 7.39 30.06 12.83
N GLY A 283 8.08 29.56 13.84
CA GLY A 283 8.14 28.14 14.11
C GLY A 283 8.60 27.86 15.52
N VAL A 284 8.43 26.61 15.91
CA VAL A 284 8.70 26.14 17.24
C VAL A 284 9.66 24.96 17.14
N PHE A 285 10.55 24.85 18.12
CA PHE A 285 11.41 23.68 18.29
C PHE A 285 11.37 23.22 19.74
N PHE A 286 11.01 21.96 19.95
CA PHE A 286 10.95 21.31 21.26
C PHE A 286 12.09 20.32 21.44
N GLU A 287 12.72 20.35 22.61
CA GLU A 287 13.80 19.47 23.03
C GLU A 287 13.59 19.06 24.49
N ASP A 288 13.78 17.78 24.81
CA ASP A 288 13.84 17.23 26.16
C ASP A 288 14.77 15.99 26.15
N ASP A 289 14.79 15.21 27.24
CA ASP A 289 15.68 14.05 27.36
C ASP A 289 15.30 12.89 26.43
N GLY A 290 14.08 12.92 25.86
CA GLY A 290 13.54 11.86 25.01
C GLY A 290 13.21 10.55 25.73
N ASP A 291 13.58 10.43 27.00
CA ASP A 291 13.30 9.31 27.90
C ASP A 291 12.82 9.86 29.24
N GLY A 292 11.81 9.22 29.84
CA GLY A 292 11.17 9.69 31.07
C GLY A 292 10.01 10.68 30.92
N ASP A 293 9.55 11.20 32.06
CA ASP A 293 8.34 12.03 32.20
C ASP A 293 8.65 13.45 32.72
N GLU A 294 9.93 13.80 32.86
CA GLU A 294 10.44 15.03 33.45
C GLU A 294 9.99 16.28 32.68
N PHE A 295 9.70 16.15 31.38
CA PHE A 295 9.10 17.22 30.56
C PHE A 295 7.76 17.72 31.16
N ASN A 296 7.02 16.89 31.91
CA ASN A 296 5.81 17.31 32.62
C ASN A 296 6.10 18.23 33.80
N GLN A 297 7.32 18.18 34.35
CA GLN A 297 7.79 19.02 35.44
C GLN A 297 8.46 20.31 34.92
N GLY A 298 8.54 20.48 33.60
CA GLY A 298 9.17 21.63 32.95
C GLY A 298 10.57 21.38 32.42
N GLU A 299 11.13 20.18 32.59
CA GLU A 299 12.48 19.79 32.12
C GLU A 299 12.51 19.56 30.60
N TYR A 300 12.32 20.65 29.87
CA TYR A 300 12.40 20.72 28.42
C TYR A 300 12.85 22.12 27.99
N LEU A 301 13.15 22.28 26.71
CA LEU A 301 13.42 23.54 26.04
C LEU A 301 12.47 23.69 24.85
N LEU A 302 11.60 24.69 24.90
CA LEU A 302 10.74 25.06 23.77
C LEU A 302 11.18 26.42 23.24
N THR A 303 11.73 26.45 22.04
CA THR A 303 12.22 27.67 21.38
C THR A 303 11.23 28.13 20.32
N HIS A 304 10.79 29.38 20.40
CA HIS A 304 9.99 30.02 19.36
C HIS A 304 10.92 30.88 18.50
N TYR A 305 11.06 30.51 17.23
CA TYR A 305 11.82 31.28 16.25
C TYR A 305 10.87 32.21 15.48
N PHE A 306 11.38 33.39 15.16
CA PHE A 306 10.70 34.39 14.34
C PHE A 306 11.66 34.91 13.28
N ALA A 307 11.20 34.96 12.05
CA ALA A 307 11.90 35.56 10.92
C ALA A 307 11.07 36.70 10.35
N GLU A 308 11.72 37.80 10.00
CA GLU A 308 11.06 38.95 9.37
C GLU A 308 11.98 39.57 8.34
N LEU A 309 11.43 39.81 7.15
CA LEU A 309 12.10 40.55 6.10
C LEU A 309 11.86 42.05 6.27
N GLN A 310 12.93 42.80 6.50
CA GLN A 310 12.90 44.26 6.52
C GLN A 310 13.82 44.79 5.42
N SER A 311 13.24 45.54 4.47
CA SER A 311 13.92 46.04 3.27
C SER A 311 14.50 44.91 2.41
N SER A 312 15.72 44.47 2.69
CA SER A 312 16.43 43.40 1.96
C SER A 312 17.20 42.48 2.91
N VAL A 313 16.89 42.51 4.21
CA VAL A 313 17.55 41.68 5.22
C VAL A 313 16.48 40.89 5.96
N VAL A 314 16.60 39.57 5.92
CA VAL A 314 15.83 38.67 6.80
C VAL A 314 16.55 38.61 8.13
N THR A 315 15.86 39.00 9.19
CA THR A 315 16.35 38.86 10.56
C THR A 315 15.66 37.68 11.22
N VAL A 316 16.46 36.72 11.70
CA VAL A 316 16.00 35.50 12.36
C VAL A 316 16.45 35.55 13.81
N LYS A 317 15.50 35.37 14.73
CA LYS A 317 15.75 35.51 16.18
C LYS A 317 14.85 34.57 16.98
N VAL A 318 15.26 34.32 18.21
CA VAL A 318 14.38 33.69 19.21
C VAL A 318 13.43 34.76 19.76
N SER A 319 12.12 34.55 19.62
CA SER A 319 11.09 35.46 20.14
C SER A 319 10.70 35.09 21.58
N LYS A 320 10.71 33.80 21.91
CA LYS A 320 10.33 33.27 23.22
C LYS A 320 11.04 31.94 23.50
N THR A 321 11.30 31.66 24.76
CA THR A 321 11.77 30.36 25.24
C THR A 321 10.93 29.92 26.44
N GLU A 322 10.63 28.62 26.53
CA GLU A 322 9.90 28.01 27.65
C GLU A 322 10.60 26.74 28.13
N GLY A 323 10.31 26.34 29.37
CA GLY A 323 10.94 25.21 30.04
C GLY A 323 12.21 25.57 30.83
N SER A 324 12.74 24.63 31.60
CA SER A 324 13.89 24.81 32.50
C SER A 324 15.22 24.38 31.88
N TRP A 325 15.22 23.63 30.77
CA TRP A 325 16.46 23.20 30.13
C TRP A 325 17.27 24.38 29.61
N ARG A 326 18.58 24.29 29.80
CA ARG A 326 19.51 25.30 29.30
C ARG A 326 19.72 25.08 27.81
N ARG A 327 19.62 26.16 27.03
CA ARG A 327 19.94 26.15 25.60
C ARG A 327 21.38 25.64 25.38
N PRO A 328 21.58 24.62 24.54
CA PRO A 328 22.91 24.14 24.20
C PRO A 328 23.65 25.18 23.35
N VAL A 329 24.97 25.20 23.48
CA VAL A 329 25.83 26.01 22.60
C VAL A 329 26.10 25.19 21.34
N ARG A 330 25.50 25.60 20.22
CA ARG A 330 25.63 24.93 18.91
C ARG A 330 25.55 25.93 17.77
N ARG A 331 25.97 25.52 16.58
CA ARG A 331 25.77 26.33 15.38
C ARG A 331 24.34 26.18 14.87
N LEU A 332 23.84 27.26 14.30
CA LEU A 332 22.53 27.35 13.67
C LEU A 332 22.72 27.67 12.18
N HIS A 333 22.26 26.78 11.32
CA HIS A 333 22.21 26.96 9.88
C HIS A 333 20.82 27.42 9.48
N VAL A 334 20.68 28.61 8.94
CA VAL A 334 19.38 29.16 8.57
C VAL A 334 19.27 29.21 7.06
N GLN A 335 18.22 28.59 6.52
CA GLN A 335 17.98 28.44 5.08
C GLN A 335 16.63 29.07 4.72
N ILE A 336 16.63 30.12 3.92
CA ILE A 336 15.42 30.82 3.44
C ILE A 336 15.04 30.26 2.06
N LEU A 337 13.83 29.70 1.96
CA LEU A 337 13.27 29.22 0.70
C LEU A 337 12.82 30.38 -0.19
N LEU A 338 13.31 30.38 -1.43
CA LEU A 338 12.98 31.36 -2.47
C LEU A 338 11.96 30.83 -3.49
N GLY A 339 11.82 29.50 -3.60
CA GLY A 339 10.92 28.82 -4.54
C GLY A 339 11.63 27.72 -5.34
N GLU A 340 10.88 26.68 -5.73
CA GLU A 340 11.39 25.55 -6.53
C GLU A 340 12.68 24.90 -6.00
N GLY A 341 12.82 24.81 -4.68
CA GLY A 341 13.99 24.28 -3.97
C GLY A 341 15.16 25.26 -3.81
N ALA A 342 15.12 26.44 -4.45
CA ALA A 342 16.18 27.43 -4.28
C ALA A 342 16.16 28.00 -2.87
N MET A 343 17.35 28.08 -2.26
CA MET A 343 17.55 28.61 -0.91
C MET A 343 18.68 29.63 -0.89
N VAL A 344 18.62 30.54 0.08
CA VAL A 344 19.78 31.30 0.55
C VAL A 344 20.01 30.98 2.02
N ASP A 345 21.27 30.84 2.40
CA ASP A 345 21.60 30.39 3.75
C ASP A 345 22.63 31.28 4.45
N ALA A 346 22.66 31.14 5.78
CA ALA A 346 23.70 31.68 6.63
C ALA A 346 23.91 30.80 7.86
N TRP A 347 25.12 30.87 8.42
CA TRP A 347 25.48 30.22 9.67
C TRP A 347 25.59 31.25 10.80
N GLY A 348 25.17 30.85 11.99
CA GLY A 348 25.31 31.62 13.23
C GLY A 348 25.31 30.73 14.46
N THR A 349 25.02 31.32 15.62
CA THR A 349 24.91 30.62 16.90
C THR A 349 23.43 30.49 17.29
N ASP A 350 23.01 29.32 17.77
CA ASP A 350 21.64 29.16 18.28
C ASP A 350 21.35 30.10 19.47
N GLY A 351 20.24 30.83 19.41
CA GLY A 351 19.84 31.84 20.38
C GLY A 351 20.26 33.28 20.04
N GLU A 352 21.21 33.47 19.13
CA GLU A 352 21.63 34.79 18.66
C GLU A 352 20.79 35.27 17.47
N VAL A 353 20.89 36.57 17.17
CA VAL A 353 20.23 37.15 15.99
C VAL A 353 21.07 36.86 14.75
N ILE A 354 20.47 36.23 13.75
CA ILE A 354 21.09 35.93 12.46
C ILE A 354 20.45 36.82 11.39
N GLN A 355 21.28 37.45 10.58
CA GLN A 355 20.83 38.33 9.49
C GLN A 355 21.30 37.78 8.15
N ILE A 356 20.37 37.69 7.20
CA ILE A 356 20.61 37.16 5.86
C ILE A 356 20.23 38.24 4.86
N MET A 357 21.16 38.63 4.01
CA MET A 357 20.91 39.57 2.94
C MET A 357 20.19 38.84 1.81
N MET A 358 19.00 39.32 1.45
CA MET A 358 18.24 38.78 0.32
C MET A 358 18.91 39.19 -0.99
N PRO A 359 19.06 38.27 -1.95
CA PRO A 359 19.53 38.61 -3.28
C PRO A 359 18.55 39.55 -3.99
N SER A 360 19.05 40.25 -5.01
CA SER A 360 18.20 41.03 -5.91
C SER A 360 17.24 40.13 -6.72
N GLU A 361 16.12 40.67 -7.20
CA GLU A 361 15.14 39.90 -7.99
C GLU A 361 15.76 39.13 -9.18
N PRO A 362 16.71 39.70 -9.97
CA PRO A 362 17.37 38.96 -11.04
C PRO A 362 18.22 37.78 -10.54
N GLU A 363 18.88 37.94 -9.38
CA GLU A 363 19.66 36.87 -8.76
C GLU A 363 18.74 35.76 -8.24
N VAL A 364 17.62 36.12 -7.60
CA VAL A 364 16.59 35.16 -7.17
C VAL A 364 16.07 34.36 -8.35
N SER A 365 15.71 35.02 -9.45
CA SER A 365 15.23 34.35 -10.68
C SER A 365 16.30 33.39 -11.23
N THR A 366 17.58 33.80 -11.19
CA THR A 366 18.69 32.94 -11.59
C THR A 366 18.83 31.73 -10.68
N LEU A 367 18.75 31.90 -9.36
CA LEU A 367 18.81 30.82 -8.37
C LEU A 367 17.66 29.82 -8.55
N ILE A 368 16.42 30.30 -8.69
CA ILE A 368 15.24 29.47 -8.96
C ILE A 368 15.43 28.67 -10.25
N SER A 369 15.83 29.33 -11.33
CA SER A 369 16.04 28.64 -12.62
C SER A 369 17.17 27.60 -12.57
N THR A 370 18.17 27.82 -11.72
CA THR A 370 19.29 26.90 -11.52
C THR A 370 18.86 25.70 -10.69
N SER A 371 18.12 25.94 -9.60
CA SER A 371 17.52 24.90 -8.77
C SER A 371 16.56 24.03 -9.56
N GLU A 372 15.66 24.60 -10.37
CA GLU A 372 14.77 23.84 -11.25
C GLU A 372 15.53 22.95 -12.24
N LYS A 373 16.61 23.47 -12.84
CA LYS A 373 17.45 22.69 -13.76
C LYS A 373 18.14 21.55 -13.02
N GLN A 374 18.73 21.82 -11.85
CA GLN A 374 19.36 20.79 -11.03
C GLN A 374 18.37 19.72 -10.59
N TYR A 375 17.17 20.12 -10.17
CA TYR A 375 16.08 19.21 -9.83
C TYR A 375 15.71 18.32 -11.01
N LYS A 376 15.49 18.89 -12.21
CA LYS A 376 15.18 18.12 -13.43
C LYS A 376 16.31 17.16 -13.78
N THR A 377 17.56 17.63 -13.79
CA THR A 377 18.72 16.77 -14.05
C THR A 377 18.80 15.62 -13.05
N ARG A 378 18.60 15.88 -11.75
CA ARG A 378 18.62 14.84 -10.72
C ARG A 378 17.47 13.85 -10.88
N MET A 379 16.25 14.33 -11.13
CA MET A 379 15.08 13.50 -11.42
C MET A 379 15.26 12.61 -12.65
N GLU A 380 15.84 13.13 -13.73
CA GLU A 380 16.15 12.38 -14.95
C GLU A 380 17.29 11.37 -14.74
N SER A 381 18.26 11.69 -13.88
CA SER A 381 19.37 10.80 -13.55
C SER A 381 19.03 9.73 -12.50
N ALA A 382 18.01 9.99 -11.67
CA ALA A 382 17.54 9.07 -10.65
C ALA A 382 16.99 7.84 -11.33
N LYS A 383 17.51 6.65 -10.97
CA LYS A 383 17.04 5.42 -11.58
C LYS A 383 15.76 4.96 -10.86
N PRO A 384 14.57 5.07 -11.46
CA PRO A 384 13.34 4.64 -10.81
C PRO A 384 13.35 3.13 -10.61
N ILE A 385 12.76 2.62 -9.54
CA ILE A 385 12.67 1.17 -9.34
C ILE A 385 11.89 0.58 -10.55
N PRO A 386 12.42 -0.43 -11.25
CA PRO A 386 11.74 -1.01 -12.41
C PRO A 386 10.45 -1.68 -11.95
N GLU A 387 9.42 -1.62 -12.79
CA GLU A 387 8.28 -2.52 -12.63
C GLU A 387 8.78 -3.93 -12.98
N VAL A 388 8.59 -4.88 -12.07
CA VAL A 388 8.77 -6.30 -12.41
C VAL A 388 7.54 -6.70 -13.19
N ASP A 389 7.55 -6.37 -14.48
CA ASP A 389 6.74 -6.99 -15.54
C ASP A 389 7.50 -6.76 -16.86
N GLU A 390 8.46 -7.64 -17.16
CA GLU A 390 8.86 -8.04 -18.52
C GLU A 390 9.93 -9.15 -18.44
N VAL A 391 9.51 -10.37 -18.04
CA VAL A 391 10.17 -11.57 -18.58
C VAL A 391 9.58 -11.75 -19.97
N SER A 392 10.24 -11.15 -20.97
CA SER A 392 10.04 -11.32 -22.42
C SER A 392 8.73 -12.04 -22.80
N GLU A 393 7.62 -11.30 -22.76
CA GLU A 393 6.37 -11.77 -23.35
C GLU A 393 6.55 -11.83 -24.87
N GLN A 394 6.55 -13.05 -25.41
CA GLN A 394 6.17 -13.22 -26.81
C GLN A 394 4.73 -12.74 -26.95
N LYS A 395 4.54 -11.69 -27.75
CA LYS A 395 3.25 -11.17 -28.26
C LYS A 395 2.14 -12.22 -28.26
N ILE A 396 1.27 -12.17 -27.26
CA ILE A 396 -0.09 -12.69 -27.33
C ILE A 396 -0.98 -11.55 -26.84
N GLY A 397 -1.90 -11.11 -27.70
CA GLY A 397 -2.54 -9.79 -27.60
C GLY A 397 -3.37 -9.55 -26.34
N GLU A 398 -3.47 -8.27 -25.97
CA GLU A 398 -4.39 -7.74 -24.97
C GLU A 398 -5.79 -8.35 -25.09
N LEU A 399 -6.12 -9.27 -24.17
CA LEU A 399 -7.50 -9.67 -23.93
C LEU A 399 -8.09 -8.67 -22.93
N SER A 400 -9.16 -8.00 -23.34
CA SER A 400 -10.04 -7.23 -22.45
C SER A 400 -10.28 -7.99 -21.14
N LYS A 401 -9.92 -7.40 -19.99
CA LYS A 401 -10.16 -7.94 -18.63
C LYS A 401 -11.67 -7.91 -18.27
N THR A 402 -12.48 -8.60 -19.07
CA THR A 402 -13.92 -8.77 -18.87
C THR A 402 -14.20 -10.13 -18.25
N PRO A 403 -14.99 -10.22 -17.17
CA PRO A 403 -15.29 -11.51 -16.54
C PRO A 403 -15.90 -12.48 -17.55
N ILE A 404 -15.47 -13.74 -17.50
CA ILE A 404 -16.04 -14.80 -18.31
C ILE A 404 -17.35 -15.21 -17.66
N GLU A 405 -18.45 -15.12 -18.40
CA GLU A 405 -19.73 -15.70 -17.98
C GLU A 405 -19.85 -17.11 -18.57
N LEU A 406 -20.17 -18.08 -17.71
CA LEU A 406 -20.61 -19.42 -18.08
C LEU A 406 -22.08 -19.52 -17.67
N LYS A 407 -22.94 -19.81 -18.64
CA LYS A 407 -24.39 -19.85 -18.46
C LYS A 407 -24.96 -21.03 -19.22
N SER A 408 -25.25 -22.10 -18.48
CA SER A 408 -25.95 -23.26 -19.02
C SER A 408 -26.79 -23.91 -17.92
N GLY A 409 -27.85 -24.63 -18.32
CA GLY A 409 -28.79 -25.23 -17.38
C GLY A 409 -29.35 -24.23 -16.36
N ASP A 410 -29.30 -24.62 -15.08
CA ASP A 410 -29.82 -23.82 -13.96
C ASP A 410 -28.79 -22.85 -13.36
N TRP A 411 -27.59 -22.76 -13.94
CA TRP A 411 -26.47 -22.03 -13.35
C TRP A 411 -25.98 -20.87 -14.21
N LEU A 412 -25.66 -19.77 -13.53
CA LEU A 412 -24.89 -18.65 -14.08
C LEU A 412 -23.67 -18.40 -13.19
N LEU A 413 -22.49 -18.62 -13.75
CA LEU A 413 -21.20 -18.41 -13.10
C LEU A 413 -20.47 -17.23 -13.74
N LYS A 414 -19.79 -16.42 -12.91
CA LYS A 414 -18.90 -15.35 -13.38
C LYS A 414 -17.49 -15.57 -12.88
N LEU A 415 -16.52 -15.56 -13.78
CA LEU A 415 -15.14 -15.93 -13.50
C LEU A 415 -14.15 -14.85 -13.92
N VAL A 416 -13.06 -14.73 -13.17
CA VAL A 416 -11.97 -13.80 -13.44
C VAL A 416 -10.64 -14.56 -13.59
N PRO A 417 -10.25 -14.92 -14.84
CA PRO A 417 -9.01 -15.66 -15.08
C PRO A 417 -7.75 -14.95 -14.56
N TRP A 418 -7.69 -13.62 -14.65
CA TRP A 418 -6.52 -12.83 -14.28
C TRP A 418 -6.28 -12.68 -12.76
N ILE A 419 -7.12 -13.30 -11.91
CA ILE A 419 -6.90 -13.35 -10.44
C ILE A 419 -7.30 -14.75 -9.92
N GLY A 420 -6.36 -15.69 -9.92
CA GLY A 420 -6.54 -17.04 -9.36
C GLY A 420 -7.58 -17.92 -10.06
N GLY A 421 -8.02 -17.53 -11.26
CA GLY A 421 -9.14 -18.17 -11.96
C GLY A 421 -10.48 -18.13 -11.20
N ARG A 422 -10.63 -17.21 -10.24
CA ARG A 422 -11.70 -17.17 -9.23
C ARG A 422 -13.10 -17.12 -9.83
N ILE A 423 -14.06 -17.77 -9.15
CA ILE A 423 -15.50 -17.56 -9.42
C ILE A 423 -15.98 -16.47 -8.46
N ILE A 424 -16.43 -15.35 -9.01
CA ILE A 424 -16.89 -14.17 -8.25
C ILE A 424 -18.40 -14.14 -8.08
N SER A 425 -19.12 -15.02 -8.77
CA SER A 425 -20.56 -15.15 -8.64
C SER A 425 -21.03 -16.56 -8.97
N MET A 426 -21.86 -17.14 -8.11
CA MET A 426 -22.61 -18.37 -8.36
C MET A 426 -24.11 -18.10 -8.19
N THR A 427 -24.86 -18.13 -9.29
CA THR A 427 -26.30 -17.87 -9.27
C THR A 427 -27.07 -19.09 -9.76
N HIS A 428 -28.04 -19.54 -8.96
CA HIS A 428 -29.01 -20.54 -9.36
C HIS A 428 -30.23 -19.83 -9.98
N LEU A 429 -30.40 -20.01 -11.28
CA LEU A 429 -31.37 -19.27 -12.10
C LEU A 429 -32.82 -19.56 -11.72
N PRO A 430 -33.26 -20.82 -11.48
CA PRO A 430 -34.65 -21.10 -11.15
C PRO A 430 -35.10 -20.50 -9.82
N SER A 431 -34.23 -20.51 -8.80
CA SER A 431 -34.56 -19.92 -7.49
C SER A 431 -34.26 -18.43 -7.40
N GLY A 432 -33.47 -17.89 -8.33
CA GLY A 432 -32.95 -16.52 -8.27
C GLY A 432 -31.93 -16.29 -7.15
N THR A 433 -31.45 -17.35 -6.49
CA THR A 433 -30.53 -17.26 -5.36
C THR A 433 -29.10 -17.10 -5.84
N GLN A 434 -28.44 -16.05 -5.36
CA GLN A 434 -26.99 -15.87 -5.54
C GLN A 434 -26.28 -16.39 -4.30
N TRP A 435 -25.80 -17.64 -4.37
CA TRP A 435 -25.16 -18.34 -3.25
C TRP A 435 -23.76 -17.81 -2.92
N LEU A 436 -23.09 -17.25 -3.91
CA LEU A 436 -21.75 -16.69 -3.78
C LEU A 436 -21.69 -15.40 -4.58
N HIS A 437 -21.20 -14.34 -3.95
CA HIS A 437 -20.92 -13.05 -4.60
C HIS A 437 -19.70 -12.41 -3.96
N SER A 438 -18.77 -11.95 -4.78
CA SER A 438 -17.57 -11.30 -4.30
C SER A 438 -17.14 -10.08 -5.12
N ARG A 439 -16.25 -9.28 -4.53
CA ARG A 439 -15.53 -8.24 -5.27
C ARG A 439 -14.39 -8.91 -6.04
N VAL A 440 -13.93 -8.31 -7.14
CA VAL A 440 -12.93 -8.91 -8.03
C VAL A 440 -11.64 -9.34 -7.29
N GLU A 441 -11.26 -8.65 -6.22
CA GLU A 441 -9.99 -8.83 -5.51
C GLU A 441 -10.09 -9.55 -4.15
N VAL A 442 -11.31 -9.78 -3.65
CA VAL A 442 -11.58 -10.27 -2.28
C VAL A 442 -12.81 -11.18 -2.28
N ASP A 443 -12.72 -12.31 -1.59
CA ASP A 443 -13.76 -13.34 -1.43
C ASP A 443 -14.15 -14.09 -2.72
N GLY A 444 -14.93 -15.16 -2.58
CA GLY A 444 -15.50 -15.92 -3.69
C GLY A 444 -15.08 -17.39 -3.67
N TYR A 445 -15.08 -18.02 -4.84
CA TYR A 445 -14.53 -19.38 -4.99
C TYR A 445 -13.06 -19.26 -5.35
N GLU A 446 -12.19 -19.63 -4.41
CA GLU A 446 -10.74 -19.60 -4.56
C GLU A 446 -10.16 -21.00 -4.39
N GLU A 447 -8.97 -21.23 -4.94
CA GLU A 447 -8.20 -22.44 -4.67
C GLU A 447 -6.74 -22.11 -4.43
N TYR A 448 -6.13 -22.83 -3.50
CA TYR A 448 -4.75 -22.62 -3.11
C TYR A 448 -3.91 -23.89 -3.28
N GLY A 449 -2.62 -23.69 -3.49
CA GLY A 449 -1.60 -24.74 -3.64
C GLY A 449 -0.79 -25.01 -2.38
N GLY A 450 -1.10 -24.35 -1.26
CA GLY A 450 -0.46 -24.51 0.04
C GLY A 450 -1.47 -24.61 1.19
N VAL A 451 -0.94 -24.75 2.40
CA VAL A 451 -1.76 -24.82 3.62
C VAL A 451 -2.10 -23.43 4.15
N GLU A 452 -1.31 -22.43 3.80
CA GLU A 452 -1.50 -21.04 4.20
C GLU A 452 -2.68 -20.42 3.42
N TYR A 453 -3.37 -19.49 4.09
CA TYR A 453 -4.41 -18.67 3.46
C TYR A 453 -3.79 -17.85 2.31
N ARG A 454 -4.46 -17.80 1.17
CA ARG A 454 -4.00 -17.15 -0.08
C ARG A 454 -2.60 -17.56 -0.55
N SER A 455 -2.22 -18.83 -0.32
CA SER A 455 -1.02 -19.42 -0.93
C SER A 455 -1.14 -19.53 -2.47
N SER A 456 -0.04 -19.92 -3.12
CA SER A 456 0.10 -19.93 -4.59
C SER A 456 -1.08 -20.60 -5.29
N GLY A 457 -1.66 -19.97 -6.29
CA GLY A 457 -2.89 -20.36 -6.97
C GLY A 457 -4.04 -19.36 -6.76
N CYS A 458 -3.98 -18.53 -5.72
CA CYS A 458 -5.03 -17.57 -5.34
C CYS A 458 -5.02 -16.27 -6.17
N THR A 459 -3.87 -15.83 -6.66
CA THR A 459 -3.66 -14.48 -7.20
C THR A 459 -3.09 -14.46 -8.61
N GLU A 460 -2.49 -15.57 -9.03
CA GLU A 460 -1.82 -15.74 -10.31
C GLU A 460 -2.83 -15.65 -11.46
N GLU A 461 -2.37 -15.19 -12.61
CA GLU A 461 -3.18 -15.15 -13.82
C GLU A 461 -3.30 -16.55 -14.42
N TYR A 462 -4.54 -16.98 -14.66
CA TYR A 462 -4.84 -18.28 -15.25
C TYR A 462 -5.10 -18.09 -16.74
N ALA A 463 -4.35 -18.83 -17.55
CA ALA A 463 -4.62 -18.95 -18.98
C ALA A 463 -5.88 -19.78 -19.21
N VAL A 464 -6.75 -19.31 -20.11
CA VAL A 464 -7.87 -20.11 -20.62
C VAL A 464 -7.31 -21.09 -21.66
N ILE A 465 -7.23 -22.37 -21.31
CA ILE A 465 -6.68 -23.41 -22.19
C ILE A 465 -7.74 -24.00 -23.11
N GLU A 466 -8.97 -24.08 -22.63
CA GLU A 466 -10.08 -24.64 -23.39
C GLU A 466 -11.38 -23.92 -23.01
N ARG A 467 -12.19 -23.58 -24.01
CA ARG A 467 -13.52 -22.99 -23.82
C ARG A 467 -14.48 -23.51 -24.87
N ASN A 468 -15.49 -24.26 -24.43
CA ASN A 468 -16.55 -24.79 -25.28
C ASN A 468 -17.83 -23.98 -25.00
N LEU A 469 -18.32 -23.26 -26.01
CA LEU A 469 -19.56 -22.46 -25.95
C LEU A 469 -20.68 -23.17 -26.72
N GLU A 470 -21.93 -22.89 -26.33
CA GLU A 470 -23.17 -23.58 -26.76
C GLU A 470 -23.39 -23.77 -28.28
N GLN A 471 -22.57 -23.17 -29.16
CA GLN A 471 -22.71 -23.27 -30.62
C GLN A 471 -22.21 -24.60 -31.21
N ASP A 472 -21.36 -25.34 -30.49
CA ASP A 472 -20.99 -26.72 -30.84
C ASP A 472 -21.70 -27.69 -29.89
N GLU A 473 -22.07 -28.88 -30.37
CA GLU A 473 -22.90 -29.90 -29.71
C GLU A 473 -22.34 -30.50 -28.38
N GLY A 474 -21.50 -29.78 -27.63
CA GLY A 474 -20.89 -30.17 -26.35
C GLY A 474 -21.42 -29.41 -25.12
N ASN A 475 -21.04 -29.89 -23.93
CA ASN A 475 -21.27 -29.23 -22.63
C ASN A 475 -20.58 -27.85 -22.57
N GLU A 476 -21.16 -26.87 -21.87
CA GLU A 476 -20.45 -25.61 -21.65
C GLU A 476 -19.34 -25.86 -20.61
N SER A 477 -18.09 -25.71 -21.03
CA SER A 477 -16.94 -26.00 -20.19
C SER A 477 -15.83 -24.99 -20.37
N LEU A 478 -15.14 -24.70 -19.28
CA LEU A 478 -13.99 -23.81 -19.24
C LEU A 478 -12.85 -24.50 -18.51
N LYS A 479 -11.68 -24.51 -19.13
CA LYS A 479 -10.44 -25.03 -18.54
C LYS A 479 -9.44 -23.89 -18.36
N LEU A 480 -9.03 -23.70 -17.12
CA LEU A 480 -8.12 -22.66 -16.67
C LEU A 480 -6.84 -23.28 -16.13
N GLU A 481 -5.73 -22.57 -16.27
CA GLU A 481 -4.44 -23.04 -15.81
C GLU A 481 -3.55 -21.88 -15.34
N GLY A 482 -3.10 -21.93 -14.09
CA GLY A 482 -2.18 -20.96 -13.49
C GLY A 482 -0.87 -21.61 -13.08
N ASP A 483 0.27 -20.96 -13.36
CA ASP A 483 1.57 -21.36 -12.83
C ASP A 483 1.64 -20.98 -11.34
N ILE A 484 1.94 -21.96 -10.47
CA ILE A 484 2.03 -21.76 -9.02
C ILE A 484 3.47 -21.91 -8.50
N GLY A 485 4.45 -21.78 -9.40
CA GLY A 485 5.87 -21.80 -9.12
C GLY A 485 6.45 -23.21 -8.89
N GLY A 486 7.77 -23.33 -8.98
CA GLY A 486 8.47 -24.60 -8.75
C GLY A 486 8.20 -25.68 -9.82
N GLY A 487 7.79 -25.28 -11.02
CA GLY A 487 7.45 -26.18 -12.12
C GLY A 487 6.08 -26.85 -11.96
N LEU A 488 5.23 -26.32 -11.07
CA LEU A 488 3.88 -26.77 -10.80
C LEU A 488 2.84 -25.86 -11.39
N VAL A 489 1.69 -26.44 -11.70
CA VAL A 489 0.58 -25.75 -12.31
C VAL A 489 -0.71 -26.17 -11.62
N LEU A 490 -1.54 -25.19 -11.27
CA LEU A 490 -2.91 -25.42 -10.82
C LEU A 490 -3.83 -25.36 -12.04
N GLN A 491 -4.48 -26.47 -12.33
CA GLN A 491 -5.43 -26.60 -13.43
C GLN A 491 -6.84 -26.78 -12.87
N ARG A 492 -7.79 -26.00 -13.38
CA ARG A 492 -9.20 -26.04 -12.99
C ARG A 492 -10.06 -26.23 -14.23
N GLN A 493 -10.94 -27.22 -14.21
CA GLN A 493 -11.94 -27.45 -15.25
C GLN A 493 -13.33 -27.28 -14.64
N ILE A 494 -14.14 -26.43 -15.25
CA ILE A 494 -15.51 -26.15 -14.83
C ILE A 494 -16.42 -26.57 -15.97
N ALA A 495 -17.42 -27.38 -15.68
CA ALA A 495 -18.35 -27.88 -16.69
C ALA A 495 -19.77 -27.89 -16.17
N ILE A 496 -20.71 -27.45 -17.00
CA ILE A 496 -22.15 -27.61 -16.76
C ILE A 496 -22.64 -28.70 -17.71
N PRO A 497 -22.89 -29.93 -17.23
CA PRO A 497 -23.31 -31.04 -18.09
C PRO A 497 -24.71 -30.81 -18.65
N LYS A 498 -24.90 -31.02 -19.96
CA LYS A 498 -26.23 -30.91 -20.59
C LYS A 498 -27.19 -32.02 -20.16
N ASP A 499 -26.65 -33.18 -19.80
CA ASP A 499 -27.39 -34.35 -19.31
C ASP A 499 -27.90 -34.17 -17.87
N ASP A 500 -27.35 -33.21 -17.13
CA ASP A 500 -27.75 -32.88 -15.76
C ASP A 500 -27.66 -31.35 -15.52
N PRO A 501 -28.63 -30.58 -16.04
CA PRO A 501 -28.57 -29.12 -16.05
C PRO A 501 -28.65 -28.47 -14.66
N ASN A 502 -29.02 -29.24 -13.64
CA ASN A 502 -29.16 -28.78 -12.26
C ASN A 502 -27.81 -28.75 -11.52
N VAL A 503 -26.77 -29.31 -12.15
CA VAL A 503 -25.45 -29.50 -11.54
C VAL A 503 -24.38 -28.79 -12.35
N PHE A 504 -23.41 -28.17 -11.68
CA PHE A 504 -22.13 -27.86 -12.31
C PHE A 504 -20.99 -28.52 -11.55
N ARG A 505 -19.94 -28.91 -12.28
CA ARG A 505 -18.79 -29.66 -11.79
C ARG A 505 -17.55 -28.79 -11.85
N ILE A 506 -16.68 -28.92 -10.85
CA ILE A 506 -15.34 -28.36 -10.82
C ILE A 506 -14.36 -29.51 -10.55
N ASP A 507 -13.40 -29.67 -11.46
CA ASP A 507 -12.29 -30.61 -11.36
C ASP A 507 -10.99 -29.82 -11.29
N SER A 508 -10.35 -29.84 -10.12
CA SER A 508 -9.14 -29.07 -9.87
C SER A 508 -7.97 -30.00 -9.57
N GLY A 509 -6.77 -29.60 -9.99
CA GLY A 509 -5.57 -30.40 -9.78
C GLY A 509 -4.28 -29.61 -9.80
N ILE A 510 -3.32 -30.06 -8.98
CA ILE A 510 -1.95 -29.56 -8.99
C ILE A 510 -1.08 -30.56 -9.76
N LEU A 511 -0.54 -30.10 -10.88
CA LEU A 511 0.18 -30.89 -11.86
C LEU A 511 1.65 -30.51 -11.91
N ALA A 512 2.54 -31.49 -11.97
CA ALA A 512 3.96 -31.29 -12.22
C ALA A 512 4.22 -31.17 -13.73
N LYS A 513 4.65 -30.01 -14.24
CA LYS A 513 5.04 -29.84 -15.65
C LYS A 513 6.55 -29.86 -15.84
N ASN A 514 7.26 -28.99 -15.14
CA ASN A 514 8.69 -28.70 -15.34
C ASN A 514 9.49 -28.83 -14.03
N VAL A 515 9.25 -29.89 -13.28
CA VAL A 515 9.99 -30.16 -12.03
C VAL A 515 11.44 -30.54 -12.38
N GLY A 516 12.42 -29.82 -11.82
CA GLY A 516 13.82 -29.89 -12.23
C GLY A 516 14.49 -31.26 -12.02
N ALA A 517 15.40 -31.66 -12.91
CA ALA A 517 16.03 -32.98 -12.92
C ALA A 517 16.78 -33.35 -11.61
N GLY A 518 17.25 -32.36 -10.84
CA GLY A 518 17.92 -32.57 -9.56
C GLY A 518 17.03 -32.98 -8.38
N SER A 519 15.70 -32.95 -8.55
CA SER A 519 14.70 -33.27 -7.51
C SER A 519 14.23 -34.74 -7.52
N GLY A 520 14.72 -35.56 -8.45
CA GLY A 520 14.19 -36.91 -8.66
C GLY A 520 12.77 -36.96 -9.23
N GLY A 521 12.24 -35.84 -9.75
CA GLY A 521 10.92 -35.77 -10.39
C GLY A 521 9.76 -35.43 -9.44
N TYR A 522 10.05 -35.09 -8.19
CA TYR A 522 9.07 -34.70 -7.18
C TYR A 522 9.17 -33.22 -6.84
N SER A 523 8.02 -32.60 -6.58
CA SER A 523 7.93 -31.19 -6.19
C SER A 523 8.25 -30.94 -4.72
N ARG A 524 8.19 -29.66 -4.32
CA ARG A 524 7.98 -29.25 -2.91
C ARG A 524 6.67 -29.81 -2.35
N LEU A 525 6.50 -29.79 -1.03
CA LEU A 525 5.21 -30.07 -0.39
C LEU A 525 4.17 -29.05 -0.86
N VAL A 526 3.02 -29.55 -1.30
CA VAL A 526 1.87 -28.76 -1.73
C VAL A 526 0.58 -29.38 -1.19
N CYS A 527 -0.47 -28.57 -1.14
CA CYS A 527 -1.81 -28.97 -0.73
C CYS A 527 -2.81 -28.28 -1.66
N LEU A 528 -3.71 -29.03 -2.28
CA LEU A 528 -4.83 -28.44 -3.02
C LEU A 528 -5.94 -28.14 -2.03
N ARG A 529 -6.22 -26.85 -1.82
CA ARG A 529 -7.28 -26.36 -0.93
C ARG A 529 -8.34 -25.64 -1.75
N VAL A 530 -9.57 -26.13 -1.72
CA VAL A 530 -10.75 -25.49 -2.29
C VAL A 530 -11.40 -24.63 -1.20
N HIS A 531 -11.49 -23.33 -1.45
CA HIS A 531 -11.92 -22.31 -0.48
C HIS A 531 -13.09 -21.48 -1.04
N PRO A 532 -14.32 -22.02 -1.07
CA PRO A 532 -15.50 -21.27 -1.44
C PRO A 532 -16.04 -20.50 -0.23
N MET A 533 -16.33 -19.21 -0.43
CA MET A 533 -17.03 -18.38 0.54
C MET A 533 -18.47 -18.09 0.08
N PHE A 534 -19.45 -18.63 0.80
CA PHE A 534 -20.86 -18.44 0.49
C PHE A 534 -21.46 -17.26 1.27
N THR A 535 -22.37 -16.55 0.63
CA THR A 535 -23.12 -15.44 1.22
C THR A 535 -24.41 -15.97 1.84
N LEU A 536 -24.66 -15.65 3.10
CA LEU A 536 -25.83 -16.12 3.84
C LEU A 536 -26.95 -15.09 3.78
N LEU A 537 -28.07 -15.44 3.15
CA LEU A 537 -29.25 -14.56 3.08
C LEU A 537 -29.93 -14.43 4.44
N HIS A 538 -30.00 -15.52 5.20
CA HIS A 538 -30.60 -15.60 6.53
C HIS A 538 -29.61 -16.20 7.55
N PRO A 539 -28.58 -15.45 8.00
CA PRO A 539 -27.47 -16.00 8.79
C PRO A 539 -27.87 -16.70 10.10
N THR A 540 -29.06 -16.44 10.64
CA THR A 540 -29.58 -17.07 11.86
C THR A 540 -30.38 -18.35 11.63
N GLU A 541 -30.73 -18.65 10.38
CA GLU A 541 -31.62 -19.75 9.99
C GLU A 541 -30.94 -20.72 9.00
N VAL A 542 -29.60 -20.72 9.02
CA VAL A 542 -28.75 -21.56 8.18
C VAL A 542 -27.95 -22.53 9.01
N PHE A 543 -27.65 -23.70 8.44
CA PHE A 543 -26.77 -24.71 9.04
C PHE A 543 -26.21 -25.62 7.95
N VAL A 544 -25.12 -26.33 8.25
CA VAL A 544 -24.54 -27.35 7.36
C VAL A 544 -24.92 -28.73 7.87
N THR A 545 -25.36 -29.62 6.99
CA THR A 545 -25.71 -31.01 7.35
C THR A 545 -24.99 -32.02 6.47
N PHE A 546 -24.58 -33.14 7.06
CA PHE A 546 -23.97 -34.26 6.34
C PHE A 546 -23.98 -35.57 7.14
N VAL A 547 -23.73 -36.67 6.44
CA VAL A 547 -23.43 -37.98 7.02
C VAL A 547 -21.94 -38.23 6.89
N SER A 548 -21.26 -38.50 8.00
CA SER A 548 -19.83 -38.78 7.98
C SER A 548 -19.51 -40.20 7.51
N VAL A 549 -18.25 -40.48 7.19
CA VAL A 549 -17.79 -41.80 6.71
C VAL A 549 -18.11 -42.93 7.71
N ASN A 550 -18.07 -42.68 9.02
CA ASN A 550 -18.49 -43.64 10.04
C ASN A 550 -20.03 -43.81 10.18
N GLY A 551 -20.83 -43.08 9.41
CA GLY A 551 -22.29 -43.12 9.43
C GLY A 551 -22.98 -42.21 10.45
N SER A 552 -22.25 -41.36 11.18
CA SER A 552 -22.88 -40.38 12.08
C SER A 552 -23.47 -39.19 11.33
N ASN A 553 -24.62 -38.69 11.79
CA ASN A 553 -25.28 -37.51 11.23
C ASN A 553 -24.79 -36.25 11.96
N HIS A 554 -24.49 -35.20 11.20
CA HIS A 554 -24.01 -33.91 11.73
C HIS A 554 -24.93 -32.79 11.28
N GLU A 555 -25.28 -31.92 12.22
CA GLU A 555 -25.98 -30.66 11.99
C GLU A 555 -25.16 -29.55 12.64
N VAL A 556 -24.57 -28.70 11.81
CA VAL A 556 -23.54 -27.73 12.19
C VAL A 556 -24.09 -26.33 12.04
N TRP A 557 -24.30 -25.65 13.16
CA TRP A 557 -24.87 -24.30 13.22
C TRP A 557 -23.78 -23.22 13.26
N PRO A 558 -24.11 -21.97 12.89
CA PRO A 558 -23.21 -20.84 13.03
C PRO A 558 -22.69 -20.69 14.46
N GLU A 559 -21.39 -20.90 14.64
CA GLU A 559 -20.70 -20.79 15.91
C GLU A 559 -19.33 -20.12 15.74
N SER A 560 -18.75 -19.64 16.83
CA SER A 560 -17.44 -18.97 16.80
C SER A 560 -16.32 -20.00 16.67
N GLY A 561 -15.51 -19.87 15.62
CA GLY A 561 -14.29 -20.68 15.41
C GLY A 561 -14.38 -21.59 14.18
N GLU A 562 -13.28 -22.27 13.88
CA GLU A 562 -13.18 -23.23 12.79
C GLU A 562 -13.57 -24.63 13.26
N GLN A 563 -14.39 -25.31 12.47
CA GLN A 563 -14.84 -26.68 12.73
C GLN A 563 -14.15 -27.63 11.74
N LEU A 564 -13.27 -28.46 12.26
CA LEU A 564 -12.43 -29.36 11.48
C LEU A 564 -12.97 -30.80 11.49
N PHE A 565 -13.09 -31.39 10.31
CA PHE A 565 -13.52 -32.78 10.13
C PHE A 565 -12.43 -33.58 9.39
N GLU A 566 -11.90 -34.60 10.06
CA GLU A 566 -10.80 -35.47 9.58
C GLU A 566 -11.12 -36.96 9.81
N GLY A 567 -10.39 -37.85 9.14
CA GLY A 567 -10.57 -39.30 9.32
C GLY A 567 -11.99 -39.75 8.97
N ASP A 568 -12.62 -40.55 9.83
CA ASP A 568 -13.97 -41.08 9.59
C ASP A 568 -15.10 -40.09 9.97
N LEU A 569 -14.75 -38.92 10.51
CA LEU A 569 -15.70 -37.84 10.82
C LEU A 569 -15.96 -36.90 9.63
N ARG A 570 -15.16 -37.01 8.56
CA ARG A 570 -15.39 -36.26 7.31
C ARG A 570 -16.74 -36.59 6.70
N PRO A 571 -17.36 -35.64 5.98
CA PRO A 571 -18.53 -35.93 5.15
C PRO A 571 -18.23 -37.06 4.16
N ASN A 572 -19.17 -37.98 4.00
CA ASN A 572 -19.06 -39.14 3.11
C ASN A 572 -19.33 -38.74 1.65
N GLY A 573 -18.50 -37.84 1.13
CA GLY A 573 -18.59 -37.32 -0.24
C GLY A 573 -19.74 -36.34 -0.48
N GLU A 574 -20.46 -35.91 0.55
CA GLU A 574 -21.56 -34.95 0.43
C GLU A 574 -21.77 -34.16 1.72
N TRP A 575 -21.96 -32.85 1.58
CA TRP A 575 -22.53 -31.97 2.61
C TRP A 575 -23.47 -30.94 1.98
N MET A 576 -24.39 -30.40 2.78
CA MET A 576 -25.41 -29.46 2.31
C MET A 576 -25.48 -28.24 3.22
N LEU A 577 -25.37 -27.05 2.63
CA LEU A 577 -25.69 -25.78 3.29
C LEU A 577 -27.18 -25.52 3.16
N VAL A 578 -27.90 -25.54 4.28
CA VAL A 578 -29.35 -25.36 4.36
C VAL A 578 -29.68 -23.92 4.73
N ASP A 579 -30.63 -23.31 4.03
CA ASP A 579 -31.32 -22.09 4.46
C ASP A 579 -32.81 -22.39 4.71
N LYS A 580 -33.21 -22.42 5.98
CA LYS A 580 -34.59 -22.76 6.38
C LYS A 580 -35.62 -21.74 5.91
N CYS A 581 -35.23 -20.46 5.78
CA CYS A 581 -36.15 -19.40 5.40
C CYS A 581 -36.50 -19.46 3.92
N SER A 582 -35.53 -19.81 3.06
CA SER A 582 -35.79 -20.01 1.64
C SER A 582 -36.31 -21.41 1.30
N GLY A 583 -36.13 -22.40 2.19
CA GLY A 583 -36.48 -23.80 1.92
C GLY A 583 -35.55 -24.44 0.89
N LEU A 584 -34.33 -23.92 0.76
CA LEU A 584 -33.34 -24.34 -0.24
C LEU A 584 -32.04 -24.78 0.42
N GLY A 585 -31.41 -25.79 -0.18
CA GLY A 585 -30.13 -26.34 0.23
C GLY A 585 -29.15 -26.34 -0.92
N LEU A 586 -27.94 -25.81 -0.70
CA LEU A 586 -26.82 -25.95 -1.62
C LEU A 586 -26.03 -27.20 -1.26
N VAL A 587 -26.17 -28.24 -2.08
CA VAL A 587 -25.46 -29.51 -1.92
C VAL A 587 -24.11 -29.42 -2.62
N ASN A 588 -23.04 -29.81 -1.93
CA ASN A 588 -21.74 -30.04 -2.54
C ASN A 588 -21.36 -31.52 -2.42
N ARG A 589 -21.20 -32.18 -3.58
CA ARG A 589 -20.78 -33.59 -3.71
C ARG A 589 -19.33 -33.65 -4.16
N PHE A 590 -18.50 -34.46 -3.52
CA PHE A 590 -17.07 -34.54 -3.83
C PHE A 590 -16.54 -35.98 -3.73
N ASN A 591 -15.42 -36.26 -4.39
CA ASN A 591 -14.75 -37.56 -4.27
C ASN A 591 -14.08 -37.68 -2.89
N VAL A 592 -14.62 -38.55 -2.03
CA VAL A 592 -14.13 -38.76 -0.66
C VAL A 592 -12.68 -39.24 -0.58
N ASN A 593 -12.15 -39.85 -1.64
CA ASN A 593 -10.78 -40.34 -1.70
C ASN A 593 -9.76 -39.24 -2.01
N GLU A 594 -10.22 -38.09 -2.51
CA GLU A 594 -9.39 -36.95 -2.90
C GLU A 594 -9.28 -35.88 -1.80
N VAL A 595 -10.25 -35.87 -0.88
CA VAL A 595 -10.35 -34.87 0.19
C VAL A 595 -9.83 -35.46 1.49
N TYR A 596 -8.68 -35.02 1.98
CA TYR A 596 -8.07 -35.44 3.23
C TYR A 596 -8.76 -34.87 4.48
N LYS A 597 -9.29 -33.63 4.40
CA LYS A 597 -10.01 -32.97 5.49
C LYS A 597 -11.03 -31.95 4.98
N CYS A 598 -12.05 -31.68 5.78
CA CYS A 598 -13.06 -30.66 5.51
C CYS A 598 -13.08 -29.63 6.65
N LEU A 599 -13.31 -28.37 6.31
CA LEU A 599 -13.37 -27.29 7.29
C LEU A 599 -14.63 -26.43 7.06
N ILE A 600 -15.33 -26.13 8.15
CA ILE A 600 -16.45 -25.19 8.17
C ILE A 600 -16.01 -23.98 9.01
N HIS A 601 -16.12 -22.79 8.43
CA HIS A 601 -15.83 -21.54 9.14
C HIS A 601 -16.94 -20.53 8.91
N TRP A 602 -17.54 -20.06 10.01
CA TRP A 602 -18.65 -19.12 9.98
C TRP A 602 -18.14 -17.68 10.16
N GLY A 603 -18.44 -16.83 9.18
CA GLY A 603 -18.18 -15.40 9.22
C GLY A 603 -19.42 -14.57 9.57
N THR A 604 -19.27 -13.25 9.57
CA THR A 604 -20.42 -12.34 9.75
C THR A 604 -21.25 -12.30 8.47
N GLY A 605 -22.22 -13.21 8.34
CA GLY A 605 -23.07 -13.32 7.16
C GLY A 605 -22.47 -14.13 6.01
N THR A 606 -21.42 -14.90 6.28
CA THR A 606 -20.77 -15.79 5.30
C THR A 606 -20.43 -17.15 5.92
N VAL A 607 -20.20 -18.15 5.07
CA VAL A 607 -19.65 -19.44 5.50
C VAL A 607 -18.64 -19.95 4.48
N ASN A 608 -17.51 -20.45 4.96
CA ASN A 608 -16.53 -21.18 4.17
C ASN A 608 -16.72 -22.68 4.34
N LEU A 609 -16.81 -23.39 3.22
CA LEU A 609 -16.94 -24.86 3.18
C LEU A 609 -15.78 -25.45 2.41
N GLU A 610 -14.68 -25.73 3.11
CA GLU A 610 -13.41 -26.04 2.47
C GLU A 610 -13.18 -27.53 2.29
N LEU A 611 -12.59 -27.89 1.15
CA LEU A 611 -12.08 -29.22 0.86
C LEU A 611 -10.56 -29.16 0.73
N TRP A 612 -9.85 -30.00 1.45
CA TRP A 612 -8.40 -30.03 1.44
C TRP A 612 -7.92 -31.38 0.99
N SER A 613 -6.93 -31.42 0.09
CA SER A 613 -6.19 -32.64 -0.19
C SER A 613 -5.20 -32.94 0.92
N GLU A 614 -4.54 -34.09 0.84
CA GLU A 614 -3.35 -34.34 1.66
C GLU A 614 -2.22 -33.36 1.29
N GLN A 615 -1.31 -33.10 2.24
CA GLN A 615 -0.11 -32.32 1.99
C GLN A 615 1.04 -33.27 1.63
N ARG A 616 1.48 -33.24 0.37
CA ARG A 616 2.59 -34.09 -0.11
C ARG A 616 3.29 -33.52 -1.34
N PRO A 617 4.45 -34.06 -1.75
CA PRO A 617 5.03 -33.79 -3.06
C PRO A 617 4.15 -34.35 -4.17
N VAL A 618 4.16 -33.68 -5.34
CA VAL A 618 3.52 -34.17 -6.56
C VAL A 618 4.56 -34.52 -7.63
N SER A 619 4.25 -35.52 -8.46
CA SER A 619 4.99 -35.86 -9.68
C SER A 619 4.05 -35.85 -10.89
N LYS A 620 4.59 -36.09 -12.09
CA LYS A 620 3.77 -36.20 -13.32
C LYS A 620 2.75 -37.34 -13.24
N GLU A 621 3.10 -38.40 -12.52
CA GLU A 621 2.30 -39.62 -12.36
C GLU A 621 1.37 -39.56 -11.13
N SER A 622 1.62 -38.63 -10.20
CA SER A 622 0.91 -38.54 -8.91
C SER A 622 0.41 -37.10 -8.60
N PRO A 623 -0.47 -36.52 -9.43
CA PRO A 623 -1.02 -35.20 -9.16
C PRO A 623 -1.90 -35.20 -7.90
N LEU A 624 -2.12 -34.03 -7.31
CA LEU A 624 -3.23 -33.82 -6.38
C LEU A 624 -4.47 -33.44 -7.18
N ARG A 625 -5.64 -33.93 -6.77
CA ARG A 625 -6.92 -33.65 -7.42
C ARG A 625 -8.00 -33.47 -6.37
N ILE A 626 -8.96 -32.59 -6.66
CA ILE A 626 -10.25 -32.50 -5.98
C ILE A 626 -11.31 -32.30 -7.05
N SER A 627 -12.18 -33.28 -7.18
CA SER A 627 -13.37 -33.27 -8.03
C SER A 627 -14.62 -33.11 -7.17
N HIS A 628 -15.39 -32.07 -7.44
CA HIS A 628 -16.65 -31.83 -6.75
C HIS A 628 -17.71 -31.14 -7.62
N ALA A 629 -18.95 -31.11 -7.16
CA ALA A 629 -20.09 -30.59 -7.89
C ALA A 629 -21.08 -29.91 -6.95
N TYR A 630 -21.83 -28.94 -7.48
CA TYR A 630 -22.87 -28.23 -6.75
C TYR A 630 -24.25 -28.43 -7.37
N GLU A 631 -25.25 -28.57 -6.52
CA GLU A 631 -26.67 -28.76 -6.87
C GLU A 631 -27.52 -27.97 -5.87
N VAL A 632 -28.64 -27.37 -6.30
CA VAL A 632 -29.62 -26.77 -5.37
C VAL A 632 -30.80 -27.72 -5.21
N ARG A 633 -31.20 -27.97 -3.96
CA ARG A 633 -32.36 -28.81 -3.60
C ARG A 633 -33.39 -28.04 -2.79
N ALA A 634 -34.66 -28.36 -2.99
CA ALA A 634 -35.72 -27.97 -2.06
C ALA A 634 -35.66 -28.88 -0.81
N ILE A 635 -35.93 -28.30 0.36
CA ILE A 635 -35.81 -28.95 1.68
C ILE A 635 -37.18 -29.17 2.31
#